data_AF-A0AA86TA61-F1
#
_entry.id   AF-A0AA86TA61-F1
#
_cell.length_a   1.000
_cell.length_b   1.000
_cell.length_c   1.000
_cell.angle_alpha   90.00
_cell.angle_beta   90.00
_cell.angle_gamma   90.00
#
_symmetry.space_group_name_H-M   'P 1'
#
loop_
_entity.id
_entity.type
_entity.pdbx_description
1 polymer ?
#
loop_
_entity_poly.entity_id
_entity_poly.type
_entity_poly.pdbx_seq_one_letter_code
_entity_poly.pdbx_strand_id
1 'polypeptide(L)' 'MPLDPDSQIKRKILRLLQDRGGTWGHQEWRQIDSGPFRLDQHMAELVREGSVQDDEVGQHYRLTESGKKKLASLEESVEG' A
#
# COMPACT_ATOMS: atom_id res chain seq x y z
N MET A 1 3.26 0.02 20.88
CA MET A 1 1.91 -0.62 20.91
C MET A 1 1.68 -1.31 19.57
N PRO A 2 1.13 -2.54 19.50
CA PRO A 2 0.94 -3.21 18.22
C PRO A 2 -0.05 -2.44 17.35
N LEU A 3 0.27 -2.29 16.05
CA LEU A 3 -0.62 -1.71 15.05
C LEU A 3 -1.96 -2.45 15.00
N ASP A 4 -3.05 -1.71 14.80
CA ASP A 4 -4.34 -2.31 14.49
C ASP A 4 -4.28 -3.11 13.17
N PRO A 5 -5.18 -4.08 12.95
CA PRO A 5 -5.15 -4.95 11.77
C PRO A 5 -5.15 -4.21 10.43
N ASP A 6 -5.88 -3.10 10.32
CA ASP A 6 -5.97 -2.33 9.07
C ASP A 6 -4.64 -1.60 8.79
N SER A 7 -4.03 -1.04 9.83
CA SER A 7 -2.69 -0.43 9.74
C SER A 7 -1.61 -1.44 9.36
N GLN A 8 -1.71 -2.69 9.84
CA GLN A 8 -0.80 -3.77 9.41
C GLN A 8 -0.96 -4.10 7.93
N ILE A 9 -2.20 -4.13 7.43
CA ILE A 9 -2.47 -4.37 6.00
C ILE A 9 -1.95 -3.19 5.16
N LYS A 10 -2.27 -1.95 5.53
CA LYS A 10 -1.76 -0.74 4.84
C LYS A 10 -0.23 -0.71 4.82
N ARG A 11 0.43 -1.05 5.93
CA ARG A 11 1.91 -1.18 5.99
C ARG A 11 2.41 -2.20 4.98
N LYS A 12 1.79 -3.38 4.92
CA LYS A 12 2.17 -4.45 3.97
C LYS A 12 2.03 -4.00 2.52
N ILE A 13 0.94 -3.31 2.17
CA ILE A 13 0.70 -2.81 0.80
C ILE A 13 1.77 -1.79 0.42
N LEU A 14 2.01 -0.79 1.27
CA LEU A 14 3.02 0.24 1.03
C LEU A 14 4.42 -0.36 0.92
N ARG A 15 4.75 -1.36 1.75
CA ARG A 15 6.03 -2.06 1.70
C ARG A 15 6.21 -2.82 0.39
N LEU A 16 5.19 -3.56 -0.06
CA LEU A 16 5.22 -4.28 -1.33
C LEU A 16 5.40 -3.35 -2.53
N LEU A 17 4.79 -2.15 -2.50
CA LEU A 17 5.03 -1.13 -3.52
C LEU A 17 6.47 -0.63 -3.47
N GLN A 18 7.00 -0.34 -2.27
CA GLN A 18 8.38 0.13 -2.10
C GLN A 18 9.41 -0.90 -2.60
N ASP A 19 9.23 -2.18 -2.24
CA ASP A 19 10.13 -3.27 -2.63
C ASP A 19 10.16 -3.49 -4.16
N ARG A 20 9.09 -3.10 -4.87
CA ARG A 20 9.00 -3.10 -6.34
C ARG A 20 9.50 -1.81 -7.01
N GLY A 21 10.21 -0.95 -6.28
CA GLY A 21 10.70 0.33 -6.81
C GLY A 21 9.66 1.43 -6.81
N GLY A 22 8.58 1.28 -6.04
CA GLY A 22 7.51 2.27 -5.89
C GLY A 22 6.46 2.24 -7.00
N THR A 23 6.44 1.24 -7.87
CA THR A 23 5.42 1.07 -8.90
C THR A 23 5.01 -0.40 -9.02
N TRP A 24 3.73 -0.67 -9.24
CA TRP A 24 3.23 -2.04 -9.38
C TRP A 24 1.99 -2.12 -10.28
N GLY A 25 2.01 -3.00 -11.29
CA GLY A 25 0.92 -3.13 -12.25
C GLY A 25 -0.37 -3.67 -11.65
N HIS A 26 -1.52 -3.21 -12.16
CA HIS A 26 -2.86 -3.63 -11.72
C HIS A 26 -3.11 -5.13 -11.89
N GLN A 27 -2.59 -5.73 -12.96
CA GLN A 27 -2.73 -7.17 -13.19
C GLN A 27 -1.95 -7.99 -12.16
N GLU A 28 -0.73 -7.58 -11.85
CA GLU A 28 0.10 -8.23 -10.84
C GLU A 28 -0.48 -8.02 -9.44
N TRP A 29 -1.02 -6.83 -9.15
CA TRP A 29 -1.74 -6.55 -7.91
C TRP A 29 -2.94 -7.49 -7.74
N ARG A 30 -3.79 -7.63 -8.77
CA ARG A 30 -4.94 -8.54 -8.75
C ARG A 30 -4.56 -10.02 -8.55
N GLN A 31 -3.37 -10.44 -8.97
CA GLN A 31 -2.88 -11.80 -8.70
C GLN A 31 -2.52 -12.02 -7.23
N ILE A 32 -2.17 -10.96 -6.49
CA ILE A 32 -1.88 -11.03 -5.05
C ILE A 32 -3.14 -10.78 -4.22
N ASP A 33 -4.07 -9.97 -4.75
CA ASP A 33 -5.41 -9.75 -4.17
C ASP A 33 -6.36 -10.96 -4.34
N SER A 34 -5.87 -12.12 -4.81
CA SER A 34 -6.69 -13.33 -4.94
C SER A 34 -6.99 -14.04 -3.61
N GLY A 35 -6.90 -13.34 -2.47
CA GLY A 35 -7.08 -13.87 -1.12
C GLY A 35 -8.34 -13.34 -0.42
N PRO A 36 -8.73 -13.89 0.74
CA PRO A 36 -9.90 -13.44 1.51
C PRO A 36 -9.73 -12.06 2.18
N PHE A 37 -8.54 -11.45 2.04
CA PHE A 37 -8.22 -10.16 2.64
C PHE A 37 -8.61 -9.06 1.66
N ARG A 38 -9.38 -8.07 2.11
CA ARG A 38 -9.89 -6.95 1.32
C ARG A 38 -8.76 -5.96 0.95
N LEU A 39 -7.71 -6.40 0.27
CA LEU A 39 -6.56 -5.55 -0.04
C LEU A 39 -6.96 -4.42 -0.99
N ASP A 40 -7.89 -4.66 -1.91
CA ASP A 40 -8.48 -3.64 -2.79
C ASP A 40 -9.12 -2.48 -2.01
N GLN A 41 -9.84 -2.77 -0.91
CA GLN A 41 -10.43 -1.72 -0.08
C GLN A 41 -9.35 -0.82 0.51
N HIS A 42 -8.27 -1.41 1.04
CA HIS A 42 -7.17 -0.66 1.63
C HIS A 42 -6.31 0.05 0.58
N MET A 43 -6.15 -0.53 -0.62
CA MET A 43 -5.49 0.15 -1.74
C MET A 43 -6.29 1.39 -2.15
N ALA A 44 -7.62 1.27 -2.32
CA ALA A 44 -8.48 2.39 -2.64
C ALA A 44 -8.45 3.48 -1.55
N GLU A 45 -8.38 3.10 -0.27
CA GLU A 45 -8.16 4.05 0.82
C GLU A 45 -6.81 4.76 0.70
N LEU A 46 -5.71 4.03 0.45
CA LEU A 46 -4.38 4.61 0.28
C LEU A 46 -4.31 5.56 -0.92
N VAL A 47 -5.05 5.26 -1.99
CA VAL A 47 -5.22 6.15 -3.15
C VAL A 47 -5.98 7.41 -2.75
N ARG A 48 -7.11 7.28 -2.06
CA ARG A 48 -7.91 8.41 -1.58
C ARG A 48 -7.14 9.31 -0.60
N GLU A 49 -6.28 8.73 0.22
CA GLU A 49 -5.40 9.42 1.16
C GLU A 49 -4.17 10.06 0.48
N GLY A 50 -3.94 9.79 -0.81
CA GLY A 50 -2.79 10.29 -1.57
C GLY A 50 -1.46 9.59 -1.21
N SER A 51 -1.52 8.47 -0.49
CA SER A 51 -0.34 7.63 -0.18
C SER A 51 0.08 6.78 -1.38
N VAL A 52 -0.88 6.43 -2.22
CA VAL A 52 -0.68 5.75 -3.51
C VAL A 52 -1.33 6.60 -4.59
N GLN A 53 -0.77 6.60 -5.79
CA GLN A 53 -1.37 7.18 -6.97
C GLN A 53 -1.78 6.03 -7.91
N ASP A 54 -3.02 6.07 -8.36
CA ASP A 54 -3.53 5.17 -9.40
C ASP A 54 -3.30 5.82 -10.77
N ASP A 55 -2.44 5.21 -11.60
CA ASP A 55 -2.28 5.57 -13.00
C ASP A 55 -3.14 4.62 -13.85
N GLU A 56 -4.41 4.99 -14.04
CA GLU A 56 -5.37 4.21 -14.82
C GLU A 56 -4.94 4.01 -16.28
N VAL A 57 -4.17 4.97 -16.83
CA VAL A 57 -3.67 4.91 -18.20
C VAL A 57 -2.49 3.95 -18.29
N GLY A 58 -1.56 4.04 -17.34
CA GLY A 58 -0.41 3.15 -17.23
C GLY A 58 -0.71 1.80 -16.59
N GLN A 59 -1.95 1.58 -16.13
CA GLN A 59 -2.43 0.39 -15.41
C GLN A 59 -1.52 -0.02 -14.24
N HIS A 60 -1.09 0.95 -13.44
CA HIS A 60 -0.23 0.71 -12.29
C HIS A 60 -0.51 1.63 -11.11
N TYR A 61 -0.26 1.10 -9.91
CA TYR A 61 -0.16 1.87 -8.68
C TYR A 61 1.25 2.41 -8.50
N ARG A 62 1.36 3.64 -8.00
CA ARG A 62 2.64 4.28 -7.67
C ARG A 62 2.67 4.76 -6.23
N LEU A 63 3.73 4.44 -5.51
CA LEU A 63 3.98 4.95 -4.17
C LEU A 63 4.36 6.43 -4.22
N THR A 64 3.64 7.27 -3.48
CA THR A 64 3.93 8.71 -3.40
C THR A 64 4.91 9.03 -2.27
N GLU A 65 5.42 10.26 -2.23
CA GLU A 65 6.22 10.74 -1.09
C GLU A 65 5.44 10.72 0.23
N SER A 66 4.14 11.02 0.19
CA SER A 66 3.25 10.88 1.35
C SER A 66 3.11 9.42 1.79
N GLY A 67 3.04 8.48 0.83
CA GLY A 67 3.02 7.05 1.12
C GLY A 67 4.31 6.54 1.76
N LYS A 68 5.48 7.02 1.32
CA LYS A 68 6.78 6.71 1.95
C LYS A 68 6.84 7.19 3.39
N LYS A 69 6.40 8.43 3.65
CA LYS A 69 6.33 8.97 5.02
C LYS A 69 5.39 8.17 5.90
N LYS A 70 4.21 7.81 5.38
CA LYS A 70 3.24 6.98 6.09
C LYS A 70 3.81 5.60 6.42
N LEU A 71 4.51 4.97 5.48
CA LEU A 71 5.18 3.69 5.71
C LEU A 71 6.22 3.81 6.83
N ALA A 72 7.08 4.84 6.79
CA ALA A 72 8.06 5.06 7.85
C ALA A 72 7.38 5.20 9.23
N SER A 73 6.32 6.01 9.36
CA SER A 73 5.58 6.15 10.62
C SER A 73 4.94 4.84 11.10
N LEU A 74 4.44 4.01 10.17
CA LEU A 74 3.90 2.69 10.50
C LEU A 74 4.99 1.69 10.91
N GLU A 75 6.21 1.80 10.37
CA GLU A 75 7.35 0.98 10.75
C GLU A 75 7.88 1.37 12.15
N GLU A 76 8.04 2.67 12.42
CA GLU A 76 8.44 3.18 13.74
C GLU A 76 7.45 2.79 14.85
N SER A 77 6.15 2.73 14.53
CA SER A 77 5.11 2.35 15.49
C SER A 77 5.17 0.88 15.93
N VAL A 78 5.92 0.05 15.21
CA VAL A 78 6.04 -1.40 15.47
C VAL A 78 7.27 -1.72 16.32
N GLU A 79 8.28 -0.87 16.27
CA GLU A 79 9.54 -1.00 17.03
C GLU A 79 9.45 -0.41 18.45
N GLY A 80 8.32 0.21 18.82
CA GLY A 80 8.08 0.89 20.10
C GLY A 80 7.09 0.22 21.07
#